data_AF-E3C7B5-F1
#
_entry.id   AF-E3C7B5-F1
#
_cell.length_a   1.000
_cell.length_b   1.000
_cell.length_c   1.000
_cell.angle_alpha   90.00
_cell.angle_beta   90.00
_cell.angle_gamma   90.00
#
_symmetry.space_group_name_H-M   'P 1'
#
loop_
_entity.id
_entity.type
_entity.pdbx_description
1 polymer ?
#
loop_
_entity_poly.entity_id
_entity_poly.type
_entity_poly.pdbx_seq_one_letter_code
_entity_poly.pdbx_strand_id
1 'polypeptide(L)'
;MAEQQRLQEAGYAPIHFSSLFPISQYIMVGQNLNGPAAAPVGRAKAAPVESLTQLRAVLNGSARLLILDLEFFQAGNQNHIFQLAGRIYGQAEKFNYYFFNSQQTETRQLQFLRRYDVPFSQAQQYTVKHQLPRIINLVASLAPDYLVSWDNSQDFKALQRAANRLALPKQNRFWNTIQAIDLEKLVAQQVWNGQKALGLKKMCQLLNLLPFKFHQAQHDVRAIEAILKFYSLDLSRELLL
;
A
#
# COMPACT_ATOMS: atom_id res chain seq x y z
N MET A 1 -13.14 -9.07 40.67
CA MET A 1 -12.09 -9.06 41.72
C MET A 1 -11.44 -10.45 41.85
N ALA A 2 -12.19 -11.52 42.17
CA ALA A 2 -11.61 -12.87 42.37
C ALA A 2 -11.00 -13.54 41.12
N GLU A 3 -11.45 -13.20 39.92
CA GLU A 3 -10.97 -13.82 38.67
C GLU A 3 -9.66 -13.20 38.16
N GLN A 4 -9.48 -11.89 38.38
CA GLN A 4 -8.28 -11.15 38.00
C GLN A 4 -7.06 -11.57 38.83
N GLN A 5 -7.27 -11.89 40.10
CA GLN A 5 -6.24 -12.40 41.00
C GLN A 5 -5.76 -13.81 40.59
N ARG A 6 -6.69 -14.71 40.22
CA ARG A 6 -6.33 -16.06 39.73
C ARG A 6 -5.51 -16.02 38.44
N LEU A 7 -5.81 -15.09 37.53
CA LEU A 7 -5.08 -14.94 36.27
C LEU A 7 -3.64 -14.42 36.50
N GLN A 8 -3.45 -13.54 37.49
CA GLN A 8 -2.11 -13.07 37.88
C GLN A 8 -1.28 -14.15 38.57
N GLU A 9 -1.89 -14.97 39.44
CA GLU A 9 -1.22 -16.11 40.09
C GLU A 9 -0.81 -17.20 39.10
N ALA A 10 -1.54 -17.36 37.99
CA ALA A 10 -1.20 -18.26 36.89
C ALA A 10 -0.13 -17.70 35.92
N GLY A 11 0.51 -16.57 36.23
CA GLY A 11 1.59 -15.97 35.44
C GLY A 11 1.12 -15.15 34.24
N TYR A 12 -0.18 -14.88 34.10
CA TYR A 12 -0.69 -13.98 33.05
C TYR A 12 -0.56 -12.52 33.50
N ALA A 13 0.46 -11.84 33.00
CA ALA A 13 0.60 -10.40 33.20
C ALA A 13 -0.55 -9.65 32.48
N PRO A 14 -1.22 -8.69 33.15
CA PRO A 14 -2.21 -7.84 32.49
C PRO A 14 -1.54 -7.07 31.34
N ILE A 15 -2.10 -7.20 30.13
CA ILE A 15 -1.64 -6.43 28.98
C ILE A 15 -2.19 -5.00 29.16
N HIS A 16 -1.32 -4.08 29.53
CA HIS A 16 -1.63 -2.66 29.55
C HIS A 16 -1.61 -2.11 28.13
N PHE A 17 -2.75 -1.62 27.66
CA PHE A 17 -2.88 -0.88 26.40
C PHE A 17 -2.78 0.62 26.71
N SER A 18 -1.93 1.33 25.99
CA SER A 18 -1.69 2.78 26.15
C SER A 18 -1.70 3.45 24.78
N SER A 19 -2.88 3.77 24.25
CA SER A 19 -3.02 4.27 22.88
C SER A 19 -3.49 5.73 22.88
N LEU A 20 -2.72 6.57 22.20
CA LEU A 20 -3.15 7.88 21.68
C LEU A 20 -3.00 7.97 20.15
N PHE A 21 -2.78 6.85 19.44
CA PHE A 21 -2.68 6.88 17.97
C PHE A 21 -3.57 5.83 17.30
N PRO A 22 -4.39 6.21 16.32
CA PRO A 22 -5.15 5.24 15.54
C PRO A 22 -4.22 4.39 14.65
N ILE A 23 -4.45 3.07 14.68
CA ILE A 23 -3.73 2.00 13.97
C ILE A 23 -3.76 2.14 12.44
N SER A 24 -4.72 2.91 11.91
CA SER A 24 -4.72 3.41 10.54
C SER A 24 -4.29 4.87 10.56
N GLN A 25 -3.07 5.16 10.12
CA GLN A 25 -2.66 6.53 9.89
C GLN A 25 -3.11 6.93 8.49
N TYR A 26 -4.19 7.70 8.43
CA TYR A 26 -4.50 8.53 7.28
C TYR A 26 -4.13 9.96 7.63
N ILE A 27 -3.12 10.51 6.96
CA ILE A 27 -2.74 11.91 7.13
C ILE A 27 -3.25 12.64 5.90
N MET A 28 -4.44 13.23 6.02
CA MET A 28 -4.92 14.24 5.09
C MET A 28 -4.48 15.60 5.59
N VAL A 29 -3.67 16.28 4.79
CA VAL A 29 -3.55 17.74 4.93
C VAL A 29 -4.64 18.35 4.05
N GLY A 30 -5.88 18.37 4.55
CA GLY A 30 -6.99 19.13 3.95
C GLY A 30 -8.24 18.34 3.52
N GLN A 31 -9.38 18.82 4.03
CA GLN A 31 -10.79 18.61 3.65
C GLN A 31 -11.53 17.30 4.05
N ASN A 32 -12.68 17.53 4.69
CA ASN A 32 -13.65 16.60 5.28
C ASN A 32 -14.05 15.42 4.36
N LEU A 33 -13.99 14.20 4.88
CA LEU A 33 -14.39 12.95 4.20
C LEU A 33 -15.83 12.49 4.49
N ASN A 34 -16.70 13.34 5.03
CA ASN A 34 -18.09 12.98 5.37
C ASN A 34 -19.09 13.28 4.25
N GLY A 35 -18.78 12.87 3.02
CA GLY A 35 -19.70 12.90 1.89
C GLY A 35 -19.73 11.55 1.18
N PRO A 36 -20.89 11.08 0.69
CA PRO A 36 -20.92 9.90 -0.15
C PRO A 36 -20.07 10.18 -1.40
N ALA A 37 -18.98 9.44 -1.57
CA ALA A 37 -18.17 9.48 -2.78
C ALA A 37 -19.04 8.94 -3.92
N ALA A 38 -19.60 9.85 -4.72
CA ALA A 38 -20.18 9.49 -5.99
C ALA A 38 -19.06 8.87 -6.83
N ALA A 39 -19.18 7.58 -7.16
CA ALA A 39 -18.28 6.97 -8.13
C ALA A 39 -18.36 7.80 -9.42
N PRO A 40 -17.25 8.27 -9.99
CA PRO A 40 -17.30 8.91 -11.29
C PRO A 40 -17.69 7.84 -12.32
N VAL A 41 -18.99 7.79 -12.63
CA VAL A 41 -19.53 6.98 -13.71
C VAL A 41 -18.98 7.57 -15.01
N GLY A 42 -18.09 6.85 -15.70
CA GLY A 42 -17.70 7.17 -17.08
C GLY A 42 -16.34 7.83 -17.29
N ARG A 43 -15.43 7.91 -16.31
CA ARG A 43 -14.05 8.34 -16.61
C ARG A 43 -13.30 7.20 -17.29
N ALA A 44 -12.93 7.39 -18.56
CA ALA A 44 -12.07 6.44 -19.27
C ALA A 44 -10.75 6.27 -18.50
N LYS A 45 -10.20 5.06 -18.49
CA LYS A 45 -8.87 4.81 -17.94
C LYS A 45 -7.86 5.71 -18.63
N ALA A 46 -6.87 6.19 -17.87
CA ALA A 46 -5.74 6.89 -18.44
C ALA A 46 -5.01 6.00 -19.46
N ALA A 47 -4.34 6.61 -20.44
CA ALA A 47 -3.58 5.88 -21.44
C ALA A 47 -2.43 5.08 -20.79
N PRO A 48 -2.10 3.89 -21.30
CA PRO A 48 -0.97 3.11 -20.80
C PRO A 48 0.34 3.89 -20.94
N VAL A 49 1.26 3.67 -20.00
CA VAL A 49 2.62 4.21 -20.00
C VAL A 49 3.57 3.09 -20.41
N GLU A 50 4.19 3.23 -21.57
CA GLU A 50 4.96 2.18 -22.24
C GLU A 50 6.46 2.53 -22.36
N SER A 51 6.85 3.77 -22.06
CA SER A 51 8.25 4.20 -22.04
C SER A 51 8.59 5.12 -20.87
N LEU A 52 9.88 5.23 -20.55
CA LEU A 52 10.37 6.16 -19.52
C LEU A 52 10.12 7.63 -19.90
N THR A 53 10.12 7.96 -21.20
CA THR A 53 9.75 9.31 -21.68
C THR A 53 8.29 9.63 -21.39
N GLN A 54 7.38 8.68 -21.65
CA GLN A 54 5.96 8.85 -21.30
C GLN A 54 5.77 8.92 -19.78
N LEU A 55 6.49 8.10 -19.00
CA LEU A 55 6.46 8.17 -17.54
C LEU A 55 6.88 9.57 -17.07
N ARG A 56 7.97 10.13 -17.59
CA ARG A 56 8.42 11.49 -17.25
C ARG A 56 7.36 12.54 -17.60
N ALA A 57 6.72 12.43 -18.77
CA ALA A 57 5.65 13.34 -19.16
C ALA A 57 4.44 13.27 -18.20
N VAL A 58 4.09 12.06 -17.74
CA VAL A 58 3.04 11.86 -16.73
C VAL A 58 3.44 12.45 -15.37
N LEU A 59 4.68 12.21 -14.92
CA LEU A 59 5.19 12.71 -13.64
C LEU A 59 5.29 14.23 -13.57
N ASN A 60 5.64 14.88 -14.68
CA ASN A 60 5.72 16.33 -14.81
C ASN A 60 4.41 16.97 -15.29
N GLY A 61 3.35 16.18 -15.46
CA GLY A 61 2.03 16.61 -15.89
C GLY A 61 1.06 16.80 -14.73
N SER A 62 -0.24 16.87 -15.05
CA SER A 62 -1.33 17.04 -14.07
C SER A 62 -1.93 15.72 -13.58
N ALA A 63 -1.36 14.57 -13.95
CA ALA A 63 -1.90 13.27 -13.57
C ALA A 63 -1.74 13.04 -12.06
N ARG A 64 -2.73 12.39 -11.45
CA ARG A 64 -2.67 11.95 -10.04
C ARG A 64 -2.20 10.50 -9.99
N LEU A 65 -1.01 10.26 -9.44
CA LEU A 65 -0.44 8.93 -9.30
C LEU A 65 -0.56 8.46 -7.85
N LEU A 66 -1.27 7.36 -7.62
CA LEU A 66 -1.27 6.65 -6.35
C LEU A 66 -0.20 5.56 -6.39
N ILE A 67 0.86 5.74 -5.62
CA ILE A 67 1.85 4.71 -5.34
C ILE A 67 1.26 3.74 -4.32
N LEU A 68 1.39 2.45 -4.54
CA LEU A 68 0.81 1.40 -3.69
C LEU A 68 1.76 0.21 -3.58
N ASP A 69 1.81 -0.37 -2.39
CA ASP A 69 2.61 -1.56 -2.08
C ASP A 69 1.92 -2.38 -0.98
N LEU A 70 2.10 -3.71 -1.00
CA LEU A 70 1.53 -4.62 -0.02
C LEU A 70 2.61 -5.51 0.60
N GLU A 71 2.45 -5.77 1.90
CA GLU A 71 3.15 -6.85 2.58
C GLU A 71 2.25 -8.03 2.85
N PHE A 72 2.86 -9.21 2.89
CA PHE A 72 2.15 -10.46 3.06
C PHE A 72 2.70 -11.29 4.20
N PHE A 73 1.86 -12.16 4.71
CA PHE A 73 2.32 -13.34 5.42
C PHE A 73 1.81 -14.60 4.73
N GLN A 74 2.56 -15.68 4.88
CA GLN A 74 2.17 -17.01 4.39
C GLN A 74 1.41 -17.77 5.46
N ALA A 75 0.27 -18.35 5.08
CA ALA A 75 -0.44 -19.38 5.83
C ALA A 75 -0.77 -20.53 4.86
N GLY A 76 -0.17 -21.70 5.09
CA GLY A 76 -0.14 -22.77 4.11
C GLY A 76 0.49 -22.29 2.79
N ASN A 77 -0.16 -22.60 1.67
CA ASN A 77 0.31 -22.26 0.32
C ASN A 77 -0.23 -20.89 -0.19
N GLN A 78 -0.70 -20.02 0.70
CA GLN A 78 -1.36 -18.78 0.31
C GLN A 78 -0.72 -17.54 0.98
N ASN A 79 -0.53 -16.50 0.17
CA ASN A 79 -0.17 -15.16 0.66
C ASN A 79 -1.44 -14.42 1.10
N HIS A 80 -1.45 -13.98 2.35
CA HIS A 80 -2.48 -13.13 2.94
C HIS A 80 -1.93 -11.74 3.17
N ILE A 81 -2.75 -10.73 2.88
CA ILE A 81 -2.37 -9.32 3.07
C ILE A 81 -2.15 -9.07 4.56
N PHE A 82 -0.99 -8.50 4.88
CA PHE A 82 -0.58 -8.08 6.23
C PHE A 82 -0.55 -6.56 6.35
N GLN A 83 -0.10 -5.88 5.31
CA GLN A 83 -0.05 -4.42 5.23
C GLN A 83 -0.43 -3.97 3.82
N LEU A 84 -1.08 -2.83 3.71
CA LEU A 84 -1.33 -2.15 2.43
C LEU A 84 -1.09 -0.67 2.67
N ALA A 85 -0.11 -0.11 1.97
CA ALA A 85 0.22 1.30 2.06
C ALA A 85 0.01 1.97 0.70
N GLY A 86 -0.29 3.26 0.75
CA GLY A 86 -0.41 4.07 -0.44
C GLY A 86 0.00 5.51 -0.19
N ARG A 87 0.47 6.17 -1.25
CA ARG A 87 0.92 7.55 -1.22
C ARG A 87 0.63 8.23 -2.55
N ILE A 88 0.10 9.45 -2.52
CA ILE A 88 0.01 10.25 -3.74
C ILE A 88 1.39 10.84 -4.05
N TYR A 89 1.88 10.60 -5.27
CA TYR A 89 3.18 11.09 -5.73
C TYR A 89 3.26 12.61 -5.59
N GLY A 90 4.33 13.10 -4.94
CA GLY A 90 4.58 14.54 -4.80
C GLY A 90 3.69 15.23 -3.78
N GLN A 91 2.82 14.51 -3.07
CA GLN A 91 1.88 15.09 -2.11
C GLN A 91 2.07 14.51 -0.69
N ALA A 92 1.38 15.10 0.28
CA ALA A 92 1.43 14.68 1.68
C ALA A 92 0.47 13.50 1.96
N GLU A 93 -0.59 13.37 1.15
CA GLU A 93 -1.62 12.36 1.26
C GLU A 93 -1.02 10.95 1.16
N LYS A 94 -1.26 10.18 2.21
CA LYS A 94 -0.83 8.79 2.34
C LYS A 94 -1.75 8.03 3.27
N PHE A 95 -1.83 6.73 3.07
CA PHE A 95 -2.49 5.82 3.98
C PHE A 95 -1.63 4.60 4.26
N ASN A 96 -1.89 3.99 5.41
CA ASN A 96 -1.21 2.78 5.83
C ASN A 96 -2.17 1.93 6.66
N TYR A 97 -2.52 0.76 6.14
CA TYR A 97 -3.46 -0.17 6.73
C TYR A 97 -2.76 -1.46 7.10
N TYR A 98 -3.03 -1.95 8.30
CA TYR A 98 -2.50 -3.21 8.84
C TYR A 98 -3.64 -4.19 9.09
N PHE A 99 -3.43 -5.44 8.68
CA PHE A 99 -4.48 -6.45 8.68
C PHE A 99 -4.28 -7.49 9.76
N PHE A 100 -5.28 -7.62 10.63
CA PHE A 100 -5.39 -8.74 11.55
C PHE A 100 -5.95 -9.97 10.81
N ASN A 101 -5.38 -11.15 11.05
CA ASN A 101 -5.89 -12.38 10.48
C ASN A 101 -5.70 -13.55 11.45
N SER A 102 -6.80 -14.25 11.76
CA SER A 102 -6.83 -15.39 12.68
C SER A 102 -6.10 -16.63 12.17
N GLN A 103 -5.73 -16.68 10.88
CA GLN A 103 -4.91 -17.76 10.30
C GLN A 103 -3.41 -17.55 10.53
N GLN A 104 -2.99 -16.42 11.11
CA GLN A 104 -1.62 -16.25 11.60
C GLN A 104 -1.37 -17.12 12.82
N THR A 105 -0.10 -17.43 13.10
CA THR A 105 0.27 -18.04 14.39
C THR A 105 -0.14 -17.13 15.55
N GLU A 106 -0.46 -17.71 16.71
CA GLU A 106 -0.84 -16.95 17.91
C GLU A 106 0.22 -15.90 18.26
N THR A 107 1.51 -16.23 18.13
CA THR A 107 2.62 -15.28 18.31
C THR A 107 2.51 -14.07 17.39
N ARG A 108 2.18 -14.26 16.10
CA ARG A 108 2.02 -13.15 15.15
C ARG A 108 0.77 -12.33 15.44
N GLN A 109 -0.31 -12.97 15.85
CA GLN A 109 -1.52 -12.28 16.30
C GLN A 109 -1.22 -11.40 17.52
N LEU A 110 -0.55 -11.94 18.54
CA LEU A 110 -0.14 -11.17 19.72
C LEU A 110 0.84 -10.05 19.37
N GLN A 111 1.80 -10.29 18.47
CA GLN A 111 2.70 -9.25 17.97
C GLN A 111 1.95 -8.12 17.27
N PHE A 112 0.94 -8.44 16.47
CA PHE A 112 0.06 -7.43 15.85
C PHE A 112 -0.63 -6.59 16.95
N LEU A 113 -1.31 -7.23 17.89
CA LEU A 113 -2.07 -6.54 18.94
C LEU A 113 -1.15 -5.65 19.80
N ARG A 114 0.04 -6.13 20.16
CA ARG A 114 1.02 -5.36 20.93
C ARG A 114 1.63 -4.21 20.12
N ARG A 115 2.07 -4.48 18.88
CA ARG A 115 2.77 -3.49 18.05
C ARG A 115 1.88 -2.30 17.72
N TYR A 116 0.59 -2.54 17.51
CA TYR A 116 -0.36 -1.51 17.13
C TYR A 116 -1.29 -1.10 18.28
N ASP A 117 -1.05 -1.61 19.48
CA ASP A 117 -1.84 -1.31 20.67
C ASP A 117 -3.36 -1.49 20.47
N VAL A 118 -3.74 -2.65 19.92
CA VAL A 118 -5.13 -3.00 19.60
C VAL A 118 -5.66 -3.97 20.66
N PRO A 119 -6.75 -3.65 21.38
CA PRO A 119 -7.45 -4.63 22.20
C PRO A 119 -7.93 -5.81 21.35
N PHE A 120 -7.80 -7.04 21.87
CA PHE A 120 -8.24 -8.23 21.12
C PHE A 120 -9.71 -8.16 20.69
N SER A 121 -10.59 -7.57 21.52
CA SER A 121 -12.00 -7.34 21.22
C SER A 121 -12.24 -6.47 19.98
N GLN A 122 -11.27 -5.64 19.59
CA GLN A 122 -11.33 -4.77 18.42
C GLN A 122 -10.61 -5.34 17.19
N ALA A 123 -9.84 -6.43 17.35
CA ALA A 123 -9.01 -7.02 16.29
C ALA A 123 -9.79 -7.36 15.01
N GLN A 124 -11.08 -7.73 15.15
CA GLN A 124 -11.95 -8.03 14.01
C GLN A 124 -12.14 -6.84 13.05
N GLN A 125 -12.07 -5.61 13.55
CA GLN A 125 -12.16 -4.39 12.73
C GLN A 125 -10.95 -4.18 11.82
N TYR A 126 -9.85 -4.89 12.09
CA TYR A 126 -8.61 -4.85 11.33
C TYR A 126 -8.52 -5.99 10.31
N THR A 127 -9.56 -6.79 10.15
CA THR A 127 -9.56 -7.85 9.13
C THR A 127 -9.73 -7.29 7.72
N VAL A 128 -9.30 -8.05 6.72
CA VAL A 128 -9.51 -7.73 5.29
C VAL A 128 -10.98 -7.42 4.99
N LYS A 129 -11.92 -8.13 5.63
CA LYS A 129 -13.36 -7.90 5.51
C LYS A 129 -13.78 -6.47 5.84
N HIS A 130 -13.17 -5.86 6.85
CA HIS A 130 -13.54 -4.53 7.34
C HIS A 130 -12.69 -3.41 6.72
N GLN A 131 -11.41 -3.67 6.46
CA GLN A 131 -10.50 -2.65 5.94
C GLN A 131 -10.55 -2.49 4.42
N LEU A 132 -10.64 -3.58 3.65
CA LEU A 132 -10.57 -3.49 2.19
C LEU A 132 -11.68 -2.60 1.58
N PRO A 133 -12.95 -2.66 2.03
CA PRO A 133 -13.98 -1.72 1.57
C PRO A 133 -13.66 -0.26 1.90
N ARG A 134 -13.07 0.03 3.06
CA ARG A 134 -12.65 1.39 3.45
C ARG A 134 -11.54 1.90 2.53
N ILE A 135 -10.57 1.06 2.22
CA ILE A 135 -9.47 1.38 1.30
C ILE A 135 -10.02 1.64 -0.11
N ILE A 136 -10.97 0.83 -0.59
CA ILE A 136 -11.62 1.05 -1.88
C ILE A 136 -12.30 2.43 -1.94
N ASN A 137 -13.09 2.77 -0.92
CA ASN A 137 -13.75 4.08 -0.84
C ASN A 137 -12.74 5.22 -0.77
N LEU A 138 -11.65 5.03 -0.03
CA LEU A 138 -10.56 5.99 0.07
C LEU A 138 -9.86 6.23 -1.27
N VAL A 139 -9.54 5.18 -2.00
CA VAL A 139 -8.91 5.29 -3.32
C VAL A 139 -9.88 5.95 -4.30
N ALA A 140 -11.18 5.66 -4.20
CA ALA A 140 -12.20 6.35 -5.00
C ALA A 140 -12.24 7.86 -4.71
N SER A 141 -12.15 8.28 -3.44
CA SER A 141 -12.13 9.72 -3.09
C SER A 141 -10.82 10.42 -3.49
N LEU A 142 -9.69 9.71 -3.49
CA LEU A 142 -8.41 10.23 -3.98
C LEU A 142 -8.38 10.43 -5.50
N ALA A 143 -9.26 9.70 -6.22
CA ALA A 143 -9.45 9.74 -7.66
C ALA A 143 -8.14 9.72 -8.49
N PRO A 144 -7.24 8.73 -8.28
CA PRO A 144 -6.00 8.68 -9.02
C PRO A 144 -6.23 8.27 -10.48
N ASP A 145 -5.46 8.85 -11.39
CA ASP A 145 -5.44 8.46 -12.81
C ASP A 145 -4.60 7.20 -13.01
N TYR A 146 -3.53 7.05 -12.21
CA TYR A 146 -2.61 5.92 -12.26
C TYR A 146 -2.41 5.24 -10.90
N LEU A 147 -2.28 3.91 -10.92
CA LEU A 147 -1.85 3.09 -9.80
C LEU A 147 -0.43 2.59 -10.06
N VAL A 148 0.53 3.00 -9.23
CA VAL A 148 1.95 2.73 -9.42
C VAL A 148 2.47 1.77 -8.37
N SER A 149 3.22 0.76 -8.80
CA SER A 149 3.90 -0.20 -7.93
C SER A 149 5.28 -0.53 -8.50
N TRP A 150 6.18 -1.10 -7.70
CA TRP A 150 7.41 -1.69 -8.25
C TRP A 150 7.06 -2.94 -9.07
N ASP A 151 6.49 -3.97 -8.44
CA ASP A 151 5.90 -5.15 -9.11
C ASP A 151 4.47 -5.37 -8.57
N ASN A 152 3.45 -5.23 -9.41
CA ASN A 152 2.06 -5.45 -8.96
C ASN A 152 1.59 -6.91 -9.04
N SER A 153 2.42 -7.83 -9.52
CA SER A 153 1.99 -9.18 -9.86
C SER A 153 1.43 -9.94 -8.64
N GLN A 154 2.10 -9.85 -7.50
CA GLN A 154 1.65 -10.48 -6.25
C GLN A 154 0.58 -9.67 -5.54
N ASP A 155 0.73 -8.34 -5.54
CA ASP A 155 -0.22 -7.38 -4.96
C ASP A 155 -1.62 -7.58 -5.53
N PHE A 156 -1.74 -7.55 -6.85
CA PHE A 156 -3.03 -7.65 -7.51
C PHE A 156 -3.61 -9.05 -7.37
N LYS A 157 -2.79 -10.11 -7.37
CA LYS A 157 -3.25 -11.47 -7.07
C LYS A 157 -3.82 -11.56 -5.66
N ALA A 158 -3.18 -10.95 -4.66
CA ALA A 158 -3.63 -10.96 -3.28
C ALA A 158 -4.94 -10.16 -3.11
N LEU A 159 -5.01 -8.96 -3.68
CA LEU A 159 -6.22 -8.14 -3.71
C LEU A 159 -7.38 -8.85 -4.41
N GLN A 160 -7.11 -9.51 -5.55
CA GLN A 160 -8.09 -10.29 -6.29
C GLN A 160 -8.64 -11.46 -5.46
N ARG A 161 -7.76 -12.21 -4.76
CA ARG A 161 -8.19 -13.29 -3.85
C ARG A 161 -9.06 -12.76 -2.71
N ALA A 162 -8.62 -11.68 -2.06
CA ALA A 162 -9.37 -11.04 -0.99
C ALA A 162 -10.75 -10.57 -1.46
N ALA A 163 -10.81 -9.88 -2.60
CA ALA A 163 -12.05 -9.39 -3.18
C ALA A 163 -13.02 -10.50 -3.60
N ASN A 164 -12.51 -11.61 -4.12
CA ASN A 164 -13.33 -12.78 -4.45
C ASN A 164 -13.96 -13.40 -3.20
N ARG A 165 -13.21 -13.54 -2.10
CA ARG A 165 -13.74 -14.04 -0.82
C ARG A 165 -14.84 -13.14 -0.24
N LEU A 166 -14.74 -11.83 -0.49
CA LEU A 166 -15.71 -10.84 -0.06
C LEU A 166 -16.84 -10.60 -1.07
N ALA A 167 -16.89 -11.36 -2.17
CA ALA A 167 -17.83 -11.18 -3.27
C ALA A 167 -17.91 -9.73 -3.81
N LEU A 168 -16.79 -9.00 -3.79
CA LEU A 168 -16.76 -7.61 -4.25
C LEU A 168 -16.94 -7.53 -5.78
N PRO A 169 -17.84 -6.69 -6.31
CA PRO A 169 -18.02 -6.53 -7.75
C PRO A 169 -16.75 -6.07 -8.46
N LYS A 170 -16.51 -6.50 -9.71
CA LYS A 170 -15.26 -6.19 -10.44
C LYS A 170 -15.05 -4.69 -10.64
N GLN A 171 -16.13 -3.93 -10.84
CA GLN A 171 -16.13 -2.49 -11.03
C GLN A 171 -15.76 -1.69 -9.76
N ASN A 172 -15.85 -2.32 -8.58
CA ASN A 172 -15.46 -1.67 -7.32
C ASN A 172 -13.99 -1.94 -6.96
N ARG A 173 -13.26 -2.71 -7.79
CA ARG A 173 -11.88 -3.10 -7.53
C ARG A 173 -10.97 -2.10 -8.22
N PHE A 174 -10.42 -1.15 -7.46
CA PHE A 174 -9.65 -0.03 -8.02
C PHE A 174 -8.46 -0.49 -8.90
N TRP A 175 -7.84 -1.63 -8.59
CA TRP A 175 -6.76 -2.22 -9.40
C TRP A 175 -7.22 -2.76 -10.76
N ASN A 176 -8.53 -2.91 -10.98
CA ASN A 176 -9.11 -3.25 -12.28
C ASN A 176 -9.60 -2.01 -13.03
N THR A 177 -9.88 -0.90 -12.36
CA THR A 177 -10.52 0.29 -12.96
C THR A 177 -9.57 1.46 -13.17
N ILE A 178 -8.45 1.51 -12.48
CA ILE A 178 -7.39 2.52 -12.64
C ILE A 178 -6.28 1.98 -13.52
N GLN A 179 -5.61 2.85 -14.30
CA GLN A 179 -4.50 2.44 -15.15
C GLN A 179 -3.28 2.09 -14.30
N ALA A 180 -2.80 0.86 -14.38
CA ALA A 180 -1.62 0.44 -13.63
C ALA A 180 -0.32 0.82 -14.36
N ILE A 181 0.69 1.20 -13.59
CA ILE A 181 2.08 1.34 -14.01
C ILE A 181 2.91 0.36 -13.18
N ASP A 182 3.43 -0.66 -13.84
CA ASP A 182 4.39 -1.61 -13.27
C ASP A 182 5.80 -1.08 -13.57
N LEU A 183 6.44 -0.45 -12.57
CA LEU A 183 7.74 0.19 -12.77
C LEU A 183 8.84 -0.82 -13.04
N GLU A 184 8.81 -1.99 -12.40
CA GLU A 184 9.79 -3.05 -12.63
C GLU A 184 9.76 -3.48 -14.10
N LYS A 185 8.58 -3.76 -14.65
CA LYS A 185 8.44 -4.13 -16.07
C LYS A 185 8.84 -3.00 -17.00
N LEU A 186 8.44 -1.76 -16.70
CA LEU A 186 8.78 -0.61 -17.53
C LEU A 186 10.30 -0.40 -17.61
N VAL A 187 10.99 -0.47 -16.46
CA VAL A 187 12.45 -0.35 -16.41
C VAL A 187 13.13 -1.57 -17.06
N ALA A 188 12.62 -2.79 -16.84
CA ALA A 188 13.08 -4.00 -17.54
C ALA A 188 13.10 -3.84 -19.05
N GLN A 189 11.99 -3.37 -19.61
CA GLN A 189 11.85 -3.19 -21.04
C GLN A 189 12.79 -2.11 -21.58
N GLN A 190 12.90 -0.98 -20.88
CA GLN A 190 13.59 0.22 -21.39
C GLN A 190 15.09 0.26 -21.10
N VAL A 191 15.55 -0.38 -20.02
CA VAL A 191 16.95 -0.34 -19.56
C VAL A 191 17.65 -1.68 -19.73
N TRP A 192 16.92 -2.78 -19.56
CA TRP A 192 17.49 -4.14 -19.56
C TRP A 192 17.04 -4.99 -20.77
N ASN A 193 16.55 -4.37 -21.84
CA ASN A 193 16.11 -5.06 -23.07
C ASN A 193 15.13 -6.23 -22.80
N GLY A 194 14.24 -6.07 -21.82
CA GLY A 194 13.25 -7.08 -21.43
C GLY A 194 13.80 -8.20 -20.54
N GLN A 195 15.07 -8.16 -20.13
CA GLN A 195 15.60 -9.07 -19.12
C GLN A 195 15.04 -8.77 -17.72
N LYS A 196 15.16 -9.73 -16.81
CA LYS A 196 14.65 -9.60 -15.44
C LYS A 196 15.22 -8.35 -14.76
N ALA A 197 14.34 -7.46 -14.34
CA ALA A 197 14.70 -6.25 -13.64
C ALA A 197 15.26 -6.51 -12.23
N LEU A 198 15.93 -5.48 -11.70
CA LEU A 198 16.37 -5.45 -10.32
C LEU A 198 15.17 -5.35 -9.38
N GLY A 199 15.19 -6.04 -8.25
CA GLY A 199 14.22 -5.80 -7.19
C GLY A 199 14.37 -4.39 -6.60
N LEU A 200 13.30 -3.87 -5.98
CA LEU A 200 13.20 -2.49 -5.48
C LEU A 200 14.44 -2.01 -4.70
N LYS A 201 14.93 -2.84 -3.76
CA LYS A 201 16.14 -2.54 -2.97
C LYS A 201 17.38 -2.32 -3.84
N LYS A 202 17.62 -3.21 -4.80
CA LYS A 202 18.76 -3.11 -5.71
C LYS A 202 18.62 -1.92 -6.64
N MET A 203 17.41 -1.58 -7.08
CA MET A 203 17.17 -0.37 -7.86
C MET A 203 17.49 0.89 -7.06
N CYS A 204 17.05 0.98 -5.80
CA CYS A 204 17.38 2.12 -4.94
C CYS A 204 18.89 2.27 -4.75
N GLN A 205 19.62 1.16 -4.60
CA GLN A 205 21.08 1.16 -4.52
C GLN A 205 21.73 1.63 -5.82
N LEU A 206 21.26 1.14 -6.97
CA LEU A 206 21.77 1.55 -8.28
C LEU A 206 21.60 3.05 -8.52
N LEU A 207 20.45 3.61 -8.11
CA LEU A 207 20.15 5.04 -8.21
C LEU A 207 20.77 5.89 -7.08
N ASN A 208 21.59 5.28 -6.21
CA ASN A 208 22.21 5.95 -5.06
C ASN A 208 21.21 6.72 -4.18
N LEU A 209 20.01 6.14 -3.97
CA LEU A 209 18.98 6.73 -3.12
C LEU A 209 19.27 6.47 -1.65
N LEU A 210 18.70 7.32 -0.77
CA LEU A 210 18.80 7.16 0.68
C LEU A 210 18.35 5.75 1.12
N PRO A 211 18.95 5.17 2.18
CA PRO A 211 18.59 3.84 2.63
C PRO A 211 17.16 3.79 3.16
N PHE A 212 16.40 2.78 2.73
CA PHE A 212 15.04 2.49 3.19
C PHE A 212 15.00 1.20 4.01
N LYS A 213 14.04 1.11 4.94
CA LYS A 213 13.71 -0.14 5.64
C LYS A 213 12.69 -0.92 4.80
N PHE A 214 13.17 -1.81 3.95
CA PHE A 214 12.34 -2.65 3.07
C PHE A 214 11.52 -3.70 3.85
N HIS A 215 10.54 -4.30 3.18
CA HIS A 215 9.59 -5.29 3.72
C HIS A 215 8.57 -4.70 4.69
N GLN A 216 8.19 -3.46 4.42
CA GLN A 216 7.18 -2.69 5.12
C GLN A 216 6.59 -1.74 4.10
N ALA A 217 5.37 -2.01 3.65
CA ALA A 217 4.76 -1.31 2.52
C ALA A 217 4.86 0.23 2.62
N GLN A 218 4.70 0.80 3.81
CA GLN A 218 4.85 2.25 4.06
C GLN A 218 6.23 2.85 3.70
N HIS A 219 7.29 2.04 3.79
CA HIS A 219 8.66 2.40 3.44
C HIS A 219 8.91 2.10 1.96
N ASP A 220 8.37 1.00 1.45
CA ASP A 220 8.48 0.62 0.05
C ASP A 220 7.79 1.64 -0.88
N VAL A 221 6.61 2.16 -0.51
CA VAL A 221 5.99 3.27 -1.27
C VAL A 221 6.83 4.56 -1.26
N ARG A 222 7.64 4.80 -0.21
CA ARG A 222 8.57 5.95 -0.18
C ARG A 222 9.79 5.72 -1.06
N ALA A 223 10.28 4.48 -1.11
CA ALA A 223 11.35 4.09 -2.01
C ALA A 223 10.90 4.24 -3.47
N ILE A 224 9.70 3.75 -3.80
CA ILE A 224 9.09 3.92 -5.12
C ILE A 224 8.91 5.42 -5.45
N GLU A 225 8.43 6.24 -4.50
CA GLU A 225 8.32 7.69 -4.72
C GLU A 225 9.68 8.32 -5.04
N ALA A 226 10.75 7.92 -4.35
CA ALA A 226 12.09 8.44 -4.62
C ALA A 226 12.60 8.04 -6.01
N ILE A 227 12.29 6.82 -6.47
CA ILE A 227 12.58 6.38 -7.85
C ILE A 227 11.79 7.22 -8.87
N LEU A 228 10.50 7.48 -8.62
CA LEU A 228 9.70 8.34 -9.49
C LEU A 228 10.25 9.78 -9.51
N LYS A 229 10.68 10.32 -8.37
CA LYS A 229 11.34 11.63 -8.30
C LYS A 229 12.65 11.67 -9.09
N PHE A 230 13.42 10.57 -9.11
CA PHE A 230 14.58 10.47 -9.98
C PHE A 230 14.19 10.51 -11.47
N TYR A 231 13.14 9.77 -11.87
CA TYR A 231 12.70 9.74 -13.27
C TYR A 231 12.00 11.03 -13.73
N SER A 232 11.44 11.82 -12.83
CA SER A 232 10.89 13.15 -13.17
C SER A 232 11.97 14.16 -13.54
N LEU A 233 13.20 13.98 -13.05
CA LEU A 233 14.32 14.87 -13.38
C LEU A 233 14.63 14.84 -14.87
N ASP A 234 14.90 16.01 -15.43
CA ASP A 234 15.46 16.14 -16.76
C ASP A 234 16.98 16.26 -16.65
N LEU A 235 17.64 15.10 -16.51
CA LEU A 235 19.09 15.01 -16.38
C LEU A 235 19.84 15.72 -17.53
N SER A 236 19.23 15.85 -18.72
CA SER A 236 19.84 16.56 -19.85
C SER A 236 19.84 18.08 -19.66
N ARG A 237 18.81 18.64 -19.01
CA ARG A 237 18.79 20.05 -18.59
C ARG A 237 19.62 20.30 -17.34
N GLU A 238 19.60 19.37 -16.38
CA GLU A 238 20.30 19.54 -15.09
C GLU A 238 21.82 19.42 -15.20
N LEU A 239 22.34 18.71 -16.21
CA LEU A 239 23.78 18.65 -16.50
C LEU A 239 24.30 19.84 -17.34
N LEU A 240 23.41 20.71 -17.81
CA LEU A 240 23.74 21.93 -18.57
C LEU A 240 23.65 23.21 -17.72
N LEU A 241 23.36 23.08 -16.42
CA LEU A 241 23.38 24.13 -15.39
C LEU A 241 24.59 23.94 -14.48
#